data_AF-A0A842VY33-F1
#
_entry.id   AF-A0A842VY33-F1
#
_cell.length_a   1.000
_cell.length_b   1.000
_cell.length_c   1.000
_cell.angle_alpha   90.00
_cell.angle_beta   90.00
_cell.angle_gamma   90.00
#
_symmetry.space_group_name_H-M   'P 1'
#
loop_
_entity.id
_entity.type
_entity.pdbx_description
1 polymer ?
#
loop_
_entity_poly.entity_id
_entity_poly.type
_entity_poly.pdbx_seq_one_letter_code
_entity_poly.pdbx_strand_id
1 'polypeptide(L)'
;MSREKKKQPHNISFLRASNEITKDTNFVIVGVPFDHQSTQERGNTCDAPNKIRQLSDEISLVSDRGLYLDDRIKIADVGDIIEKDCKLTNLRKSISEIVNKLHLINPKIVPIFLGGNHYISYPSFSALYKKYSDEDLYFLSLDAHIDFYESWESEYHSHCTVLKRIHDDFANPTSTNIFVFGARDIDIAELENAKEKKLKYISLNDYDSTNLLRKNKNNVLSFSDYCLDYIIKQLG
;
A
#
# COMPACT_ATOMS: atom_id res chain seq x y z
N MET A 1 -20.23 -43.39 15.42
CA MET A 1 -19.72 -42.64 14.25
C MET A 1 -20.13 -41.19 14.39
N SER A 2 -19.29 -40.37 15.03
CA SER A 2 -19.49 -38.94 15.17
C SER A 2 -19.30 -38.28 13.81
N ARG A 3 -20.36 -37.69 13.26
CA ARG A 3 -20.26 -36.79 12.12
C ARG A 3 -19.46 -35.57 12.58
N GLU A 4 -18.22 -35.48 12.11
CA GLU A 4 -17.43 -34.26 12.18
C GLU A 4 -18.27 -33.12 11.63
N LYS A 5 -18.62 -32.18 12.52
CA LYS A 5 -19.15 -30.89 12.12
C LYS A 5 -18.05 -30.23 11.29
N LYS A 6 -18.27 -30.09 9.98
CA LYS A 6 -17.45 -29.21 9.12
C LYS A 6 -17.38 -27.85 9.82
N LYS A 7 -16.19 -27.49 10.34
CA LYS A 7 -15.91 -26.15 10.84
C LYS A 7 -16.20 -25.18 9.69
N GLN A 8 -16.99 -24.14 9.97
CA GLN A 8 -17.12 -23.00 9.06
C GLN A 8 -15.73 -22.42 8.79
N PRO A 9 -15.46 -21.88 7.58
CA PRO A 9 -14.15 -21.30 7.29
C PRO A 9 -13.87 -20.20 8.31
N HIS A 10 -12.67 -20.30 8.88
CA HIS A 10 -12.27 -19.66 10.11
C HIS A 10 -12.30 -18.13 10.03
N ASN A 11 -12.70 -17.52 11.15
CA ASN A 11 -12.61 -16.11 11.50
C ASN A 11 -11.13 -15.72 11.71
N ILE A 12 -10.29 -15.80 10.66
CA ILE A 12 -8.85 -15.53 10.74
C ILE A 12 -8.65 -14.02 10.69
N SER A 13 -8.01 -13.45 11.70
CA SER A 13 -7.61 -12.04 11.76
C SER A 13 -6.09 -11.89 11.70
N PHE A 14 -5.62 -10.75 11.22
CA PHE A 14 -4.23 -10.38 11.20
C PHE A 14 -3.66 -10.34 12.63
N LEU A 15 -2.62 -11.12 12.90
CA LEU A 15 -2.00 -11.26 14.23
C LEU A 15 -3.00 -11.57 15.36
N ARG A 16 -4.09 -12.30 15.06
CA ARG A 16 -5.18 -12.58 16.02
C ARG A 16 -5.81 -11.32 16.61
N ALA A 17 -5.76 -10.19 15.90
CA ALA A 17 -6.33 -8.93 16.33
C ALA A 17 -7.85 -9.06 16.60
N SER A 18 -8.34 -8.23 17.53
CA SER A 18 -9.78 -8.05 17.75
C SER A 18 -10.43 -7.38 16.53
N ASN A 19 -11.73 -7.59 16.33
CA ASN A 19 -12.51 -6.83 15.35
C ASN A 19 -13.13 -5.54 15.93
N GLU A 20 -12.94 -5.29 17.22
CA GLU A 20 -13.45 -4.11 17.90
C GLU A 20 -12.54 -2.90 17.66
N ILE A 21 -13.12 -1.80 17.20
CA ILE A 21 -12.44 -0.51 17.08
C ILE A 21 -12.84 0.35 18.27
N THR A 22 -11.85 0.80 19.02
CA THR A 22 -12.02 1.72 20.15
C THR A 22 -11.29 3.04 19.86
N LYS A 23 -11.43 4.03 20.75
CA LYS A 23 -10.69 5.29 20.62
C LYS A 23 -9.17 5.11 20.76
N ASP A 24 -8.74 4.04 21.43
CA ASP A 24 -7.33 3.74 21.66
C ASP A 24 -6.72 2.87 20.55
N THR A 25 -7.52 2.44 19.56
CA THR A 25 -7.02 1.71 18.39
C THR A 25 -6.06 2.59 17.58
N ASN A 26 -4.87 2.05 17.27
CA ASN A 26 -3.85 2.74 16.47
C ASN A 26 -3.97 2.38 14.99
N PHE A 27 -4.07 1.09 14.69
CA PHE A 27 -4.09 0.56 13.33
C PHE A 27 -5.36 -0.26 13.08
N VAL A 28 -5.93 -0.11 11.91
CA VAL A 28 -7.07 -0.93 11.48
C VAL A 28 -6.75 -1.63 10.17
N ILE A 29 -6.72 -2.95 10.21
CA ILE A 29 -6.52 -3.81 9.05
C ILE A 29 -7.86 -3.92 8.30
N VAL A 30 -7.81 -3.62 7.00
CA VAL A 30 -8.96 -3.70 6.10
C VAL A 30 -8.55 -4.49 4.86
N GLY A 31 -9.17 -5.64 4.62
CA GLY A 31 -8.93 -6.37 3.38
C GLY A 31 -9.73 -5.83 2.22
N VAL A 32 -9.12 -5.80 1.04
CA VAL A 32 -9.71 -5.31 -0.20
C VAL A 32 -9.44 -6.36 -1.29
N PRO A 33 -10.18 -7.49 -1.30
CA PRO A 33 -9.97 -8.60 -2.22
C PRO A 33 -10.43 -8.25 -3.65
N PHE A 34 -9.68 -7.37 -4.32
CA PHE A 34 -10.06 -6.78 -5.60
C PHE A 34 -9.04 -7.13 -6.69
N ASP A 35 -9.50 -7.74 -7.78
CA ASP A 35 -8.63 -8.31 -8.82
C ASP A 35 -9.12 -7.99 -10.25
N HIS A 36 -9.91 -6.93 -10.40
CA HIS A 36 -10.45 -6.56 -11.71
C HIS A 36 -9.32 -6.18 -12.67
N GLN A 37 -9.31 -6.78 -13.86
CA GLN A 37 -8.42 -6.43 -14.98
C GLN A 37 -6.91 -6.54 -14.69
N SER A 38 -6.50 -7.45 -13.81
CA SER A 38 -5.07 -7.78 -13.64
C SER A 38 -4.46 -8.26 -14.96
N THR A 39 -3.29 -7.74 -15.34
CA THR A 39 -2.59 -8.08 -16.61
C THR A 39 -2.06 -9.50 -16.66
N GLN A 40 -2.07 -10.21 -15.52
CA GLN A 40 -1.59 -11.58 -15.46
C GLN A 40 -2.75 -12.52 -15.18
N GLU A 41 -2.92 -13.54 -16.03
CA GLU A 41 -3.90 -14.63 -15.89
C GLU A 41 -3.75 -15.45 -14.59
N ARG A 42 -2.81 -15.11 -13.69
CA ARG A 42 -2.32 -15.98 -12.61
C ARG A 42 -2.37 -15.42 -11.20
N GLY A 43 -2.62 -14.14 -11.00
CA GLY A 43 -2.66 -13.62 -9.64
C GLY A 43 -4.09 -13.64 -9.16
N ASN A 44 -4.55 -14.66 -8.42
CA ASN A 44 -5.75 -14.56 -7.58
C ASN A 44 -5.46 -13.53 -6.47
N THR A 45 -5.26 -12.26 -6.81
CA THR A 45 -4.83 -11.24 -5.84
C THR A 45 -5.95 -10.99 -4.83
N CYS A 46 -7.20 -11.30 -5.19
CA CYS A 46 -8.33 -11.31 -4.27
C CYS A 46 -8.17 -12.29 -3.09
N ASP A 47 -7.36 -13.34 -3.20
CA ASP A 47 -7.09 -14.28 -2.10
C ASP A 47 -6.00 -13.76 -1.14
N ALA A 48 -5.25 -12.73 -1.54
CA ALA A 48 -4.10 -12.22 -0.79
C ALA A 48 -4.46 -11.73 0.62
N PRO A 49 -5.57 -11.00 0.88
CA PRO A 49 -5.91 -10.56 2.23
C PRO A 49 -6.06 -11.73 3.21
N ASN A 50 -6.76 -12.79 2.82
CA ASN A 50 -6.92 -13.99 3.64
C ASN A 50 -5.57 -14.71 3.84
N LYS A 51 -4.75 -14.81 2.79
CA LYS A 51 -3.45 -15.48 2.89
C LYS A 51 -2.47 -14.71 3.79
N ILE A 52 -2.46 -13.38 3.72
CA ILE A 52 -1.66 -12.52 4.61
C ILE A 52 -2.08 -12.75 6.07
N ARG A 53 -3.38 -12.76 6.37
CA ARG A 53 -3.87 -13.03 7.74
C ARG A 53 -3.43 -14.40 8.24
N GLN A 54 -3.55 -15.44 7.41
CA GLN A 54 -3.09 -16.80 7.76
C GLN A 54 -1.60 -16.84 8.12
N LEU A 55 -0.76 -16.20 7.31
CA LEU A 55 0.69 -16.19 7.51
C LEU A 55 1.12 -15.25 8.65
N SER A 56 0.33 -14.21 8.94
CA SER A 56 0.63 -13.29 10.04
C SER A 56 0.66 -14.00 11.39
N ASP A 57 -0.11 -15.07 11.57
CA ASP A 57 -0.12 -15.86 12.81
C ASP A 57 1.18 -16.63 13.07
N GLU A 58 2.05 -16.74 12.06
CA GLU A 58 3.32 -17.46 12.11
C GLU A 58 4.52 -16.53 12.38
N ILE A 59 4.32 -15.20 12.38
CA ILE A 59 5.41 -14.24 12.58
C ILE A 59 5.65 -13.94 14.06
N SER A 60 6.91 -13.63 14.40
CA SER A 60 7.27 -13.15 15.72
C SER A 60 6.65 -11.77 16.00
N LEU A 61 6.12 -11.57 17.20
CA LEU A 61 5.67 -10.26 17.69
C LEU A 61 6.83 -9.39 18.20
N VAL A 62 8.08 -9.71 17.85
CA VAL A 62 9.27 -8.94 18.23
C VAL A 62 9.88 -8.37 16.97
N SER A 63 10.12 -7.06 16.95
CA SER A 63 10.83 -6.40 15.85
C SER A 63 12.31 -6.81 15.83
N ASP A 64 12.96 -6.54 14.70
CA ASP A 64 14.42 -6.64 14.52
C ASP A 64 15.22 -5.74 15.48
N ARG A 65 14.56 -4.75 16.10
CA ARG A 65 15.11 -3.87 17.15
C ARG A 65 14.84 -4.36 18.57
N GLY A 66 14.27 -5.55 18.75
CA GLY A 66 13.94 -6.13 20.04
C GLY A 66 12.72 -5.50 20.73
N LEU A 67 11.86 -4.79 19.97
CA LEU A 67 10.64 -4.21 20.51
C LEU A 67 9.50 -5.23 20.39
N TYR A 68 8.84 -5.51 21.50
CA TYR A 68 7.62 -6.30 21.50
C TYR A 68 6.46 -5.47 20.96
N LEU A 69 5.70 -6.07 20.04
CA LEU A 69 4.36 -5.66 19.67
C LEU A 69 3.43 -6.03 20.84
N ASP A 70 3.56 -5.28 21.92
CA ASP A 70 2.79 -5.48 23.15
C ASP A 70 1.53 -4.61 23.16
N ASP A 71 0.86 -4.55 24.32
CA ASP A 71 -0.38 -3.82 24.53
C ASP A 71 -0.34 -2.33 24.18
N ARG A 72 0.83 -1.72 23.94
CA ARG A 72 0.95 -0.31 23.54
C ARG A 72 0.51 -0.06 22.10
N ILE A 73 0.52 -1.09 21.24
CA ILE A 73 0.03 -0.99 19.86
C ILE A 73 -1.28 -1.76 19.74
N LYS A 74 -2.38 -1.04 19.61
CA LYS A 74 -3.72 -1.61 19.46
C LYS A 74 -4.07 -1.72 17.97
N ILE A 75 -4.19 -2.96 17.51
CA ILE A 75 -4.58 -3.32 16.14
C ILE A 75 -5.99 -3.90 16.18
N ALA A 76 -6.86 -3.44 15.28
CA ALA A 76 -8.11 -4.10 14.99
C ALA A 76 -8.11 -4.64 13.54
N ASP A 77 -8.74 -5.77 13.29
CA ASP A 77 -8.97 -6.29 11.94
C ASP A 77 -10.47 -6.42 11.70
N VAL A 78 -10.97 -5.62 10.75
CA VAL A 78 -12.41 -5.54 10.46
C VAL A 78 -12.84 -6.43 9.31
N GLY A 79 -11.95 -7.31 8.85
CA GLY A 79 -12.22 -8.21 7.73
C GLY A 79 -12.15 -7.49 6.39
N ASP A 80 -12.95 -7.96 5.43
CA ASP A 80 -12.84 -7.56 4.03
C ASP A 80 -13.98 -6.63 3.60
N ILE A 81 -13.67 -5.68 2.71
CA ILE A 81 -14.66 -4.98 1.91
C ILE A 81 -15.25 -5.98 0.91
N ILE A 82 -16.53 -6.32 1.09
CA ILE A 82 -17.25 -7.22 0.19
C ILE A 82 -17.88 -6.39 -0.93
N GLU A 83 -17.20 -6.31 -2.07
CA GLU A 83 -17.73 -5.70 -3.28
C GLU A 83 -18.32 -6.77 -4.21
N LYS A 84 -19.64 -6.78 -4.40
CA LYS A 84 -20.33 -7.85 -5.15
C LYS A 84 -20.28 -7.65 -6.67
N ASP A 85 -20.18 -6.39 -7.12
CA ASP A 85 -20.30 -6.05 -8.54
C ASP A 85 -18.94 -5.82 -9.22
N CYS A 86 -17.83 -5.90 -8.46
CA CYS A 86 -16.47 -5.58 -8.92
C CYS A 86 -16.34 -4.22 -9.64
N LYS A 87 -17.25 -3.27 -9.37
CA LYS A 87 -17.25 -1.95 -9.99
C LYS A 87 -16.28 -1.02 -9.27
N LEU A 88 -15.41 -0.36 -10.04
CA LEU A 88 -14.45 0.61 -9.52
C LEU A 88 -15.14 1.74 -8.72
N THR A 89 -16.32 2.19 -9.13
CA THR A 89 -17.09 3.23 -8.45
C THR A 89 -17.53 2.80 -7.04
N ASN A 90 -18.00 1.56 -6.91
CA ASN A 90 -18.44 1.03 -5.62
C ASN A 90 -17.23 0.78 -4.72
N LEU A 91 -16.12 0.24 -5.26
CA LEU A 91 -14.88 0.07 -4.52
C LEU A 91 -14.39 1.40 -3.91
N ARG A 92 -14.34 2.47 -4.73
CA ARG A 92 -13.95 3.82 -4.28
C ARG A 92 -14.86 4.33 -3.18
N LYS A 93 -16.17 4.12 -3.31
CA LYS A 93 -17.15 4.49 -2.29
C LYS A 93 -16.94 3.72 -0.99
N SER A 94 -16.79 2.40 -1.06
CA SER A 94 -16.60 1.52 0.09
C SER A 94 -15.33 1.87 0.87
N ILE A 95 -14.21 2.10 0.17
CA ILE A 95 -12.95 2.55 0.77
C ILE A 95 -13.09 3.94 1.43
N SER A 96 -13.76 4.88 0.76
CA SER A 96 -14.03 6.20 1.34
C SER A 96 -14.89 6.10 2.60
N GLU A 97 -15.95 5.29 2.59
CA GLU A 97 -16.84 5.10 3.73
C GLU A 97 -16.14 4.48 4.94
N ILE A 98 -15.27 3.48 4.74
CA ILE A 98 -14.53 2.88 5.84
C ILE A 98 -13.55 3.88 6.44
N VAL A 99 -12.76 4.60 5.63
CA VAL A 99 -11.84 5.65 6.13
C VAL A 99 -12.61 6.71 6.92
N ASN A 100 -13.75 7.16 6.40
CA ASN A 100 -14.62 8.10 7.10
C ASN A 100 -15.07 7.57 8.47
N LYS A 101 -15.55 6.32 8.53
CA LYS A 101 -16.00 5.69 9.79
C LYS A 101 -14.86 5.57 10.80
N LEU A 102 -13.68 5.17 10.36
CA LEU A 102 -12.51 5.06 11.23
C LEU A 102 -12.12 6.42 11.82
N HIS A 103 -12.03 7.45 10.99
CA HIS A 103 -11.63 8.79 11.44
C HIS A 103 -12.71 9.51 12.26
N LEU A 104 -13.98 9.13 12.15
CA LEU A 104 -15.03 9.58 13.07
C LEU A 104 -14.84 9.02 14.50
N ILE A 105 -14.26 7.82 14.63
CA ILE A 105 -13.95 7.22 15.93
C ILE A 105 -12.71 7.88 16.53
N ASN A 106 -11.63 7.95 15.75
CA ASN A 106 -10.38 8.61 16.10
C ASN A 106 -9.64 9.03 14.82
N PRO A 107 -9.39 10.33 14.59
CA PRO A 107 -8.71 10.83 13.39
C PRO A 107 -7.23 10.40 13.29
N LYS A 108 -6.65 9.86 14.37
CA LYS A 108 -5.29 9.31 14.40
C LYS A 108 -5.21 7.83 14.02
N ILE A 109 -6.34 7.17 13.76
CA ILE A 109 -6.33 5.79 13.28
C ILE A 109 -5.66 5.73 11.90
N VAL A 110 -4.69 4.83 11.77
CA VAL A 110 -4.02 4.53 10.51
C VAL A 110 -4.63 3.27 9.91
N PRO A 111 -5.40 3.37 8.81
CA PRO A 111 -5.87 2.19 8.09
C PRO A 111 -4.71 1.52 7.34
N ILE A 112 -4.65 0.19 7.43
CA ILE A 112 -3.73 -0.65 6.66
C ILE A 112 -4.59 -1.52 5.74
N PHE A 113 -4.49 -1.26 4.45
CA PHE A 113 -5.24 -2.01 3.45
C PHE A 113 -4.45 -3.25 3.01
N LEU A 114 -5.03 -4.43 3.21
CA LEU A 114 -4.51 -5.67 2.62
C LEU A 114 -5.15 -5.80 1.25
N GLY A 115 -4.35 -5.64 0.20
CA GLY A 115 -4.87 -5.48 -1.12
C GLY A 115 -5.17 -6.75 -1.89
N GLY A 116 -5.84 -6.55 -3.02
CA GLY A 116 -5.64 -7.34 -4.23
C GLY A 116 -4.69 -6.60 -5.16
N ASN A 117 -5.09 -6.32 -6.39
CA ASN A 117 -4.23 -5.65 -7.37
C ASN A 117 -3.92 -4.18 -6.98
N HIS A 118 -2.93 -3.59 -7.67
CA HIS A 118 -2.38 -2.29 -7.31
C HIS A 118 -3.40 -1.13 -7.41
N TYR A 119 -4.49 -1.31 -8.18
CA TYR A 119 -5.48 -0.26 -8.40
C TYR A 119 -6.05 0.30 -7.09
N ILE A 120 -6.19 -0.53 -6.05
CA ILE A 120 -6.75 -0.11 -4.76
C ILE A 120 -5.99 1.04 -4.10
N SER A 121 -4.71 1.25 -4.44
CA SER A 121 -3.89 2.33 -3.87
C SER A 121 -4.47 3.70 -4.18
N TYR A 122 -5.04 3.88 -5.37
CA TYR A 122 -5.65 5.15 -5.78
C TYR A 122 -6.88 5.54 -4.94
N PRO A 123 -7.94 4.72 -4.78
CA PRO A 123 -9.03 5.02 -3.86
C PRO A 123 -8.59 5.18 -2.41
N SER A 124 -7.65 4.36 -1.94
CA SER A 124 -7.15 4.43 -0.56
C SER A 124 -6.46 5.76 -0.28
N PHE A 125 -5.55 6.18 -1.18
CA PHE A 125 -4.90 7.47 -1.08
C PHE A 125 -5.88 8.62 -1.22
N SER A 126 -6.80 8.56 -2.20
CA SER A 126 -7.83 9.61 -2.39
C SER A 126 -8.72 9.79 -1.15
N ALA A 127 -9.06 8.70 -0.45
CA ALA A 127 -9.85 8.76 0.76
C ALA A 127 -9.08 9.41 1.94
N LEU A 128 -7.78 9.09 2.07
CA LEU A 128 -6.91 9.67 3.09
C LEU A 128 -6.57 11.13 2.79
N TYR A 129 -6.28 11.48 1.54
CA TYR A 129 -5.97 12.85 1.13
C TYR A 129 -7.07 13.84 1.54
N LYS A 130 -8.34 13.44 1.41
CA LYS A 130 -9.49 14.26 1.85
C LYS A 130 -9.54 14.52 3.36
N LYS A 131 -8.84 13.72 4.16
CA LYS A 131 -8.80 13.82 5.64
C LYS A 131 -7.63 14.65 6.11
N TYR A 132 -6.55 14.66 5.35
CA TYR A 132 -5.33 15.41 5.61
C TYR A 132 -5.14 16.56 4.62
N SER A 133 -6.24 17.16 4.12
CA SER A 133 -6.17 18.18 3.07
C SER A 133 -5.41 19.46 3.47
N ASP A 134 -5.24 19.67 4.78
CA ASP A 134 -4.49 20.79 5.35
C ASP A 134 -3.01 20.44 5.63
N GLU A 135 -2.58 19.22 5.31
CA GLU A 135 -1.23 18.70 5.50
C GLU A 135 -0.60 18.27 4.17
N ASP A 136 0.74 18.32 4.07
CA ASP A 136 1.45 17.77 2.92
C ASP A 136 1.45 16.23 3.00
N LEU A 137 0.52 15.59 2.30
CA LEU A 137 0.48 14.14 2.19
C LEU A 137 1.41 13.65 1.07
N TYR A 138 2.29 12.73 1.42
CA TYR A 138 3.25 12.12 0.50
C TYR A 138 2.78 10.72 0.08
N PHE A 139 2.97 10.39 -1.20
CA PHE A 139 2.79 9.04 -1.75
C PHE A 139 4.15 8.46 -2.15
N LEU A 140 4.59 7.43 -1.42
CA LEU A 140 5.78 6.65 -1.74
C LEU A 140 5.36 5.27 -2.25
N SER A 141 5.63 5.01 -3.53
CA SER A 141 5.46 3.69 -4.14
C SER A 141 6.76 2.90 -4.07
N LEU A 142 6.68 1.66 -3.58
CA LEU A 142 7.78 0.69 -3.61
C LEU A 142 7.43 -0.37 -4.66
N ASP A 143 7.85 -0.16 -5.90
CA ASP A 143 7.39 -0.96 -7.02
C ASP A 143 8.48 -1.14 -8.09
N ALA A 144 8.41 -2.26 -8.81
CA ALA A 144 9.21 -2.52 -9.99
C ALA A 144 8.79 -1.66 -11.19
N HIS A 145 7.49 -1.36 -11.28
CA HIS A 145 6.88 -0.55 -12.33
C HIS A 145 6.58 0.83 -11.78
N ILE A 146 6.51 1.85 -12.65
CA ILE A 146 6.08 3.17 -12.22
C ILE A 146 4.57 3.39 -12.35
N ASP A 147 3.84 2.47 -13.00
CA ASP A 147 2.39 2.50 -13.23
C ASP A 147 1.89 3.87 -13.71
N PHE A 148 2.56 4.37 -14.74
CA PHE A 148 2.43 5.76 -15.22
C PHE A 148 1.88 5.87 -16.65
N TYR A 149 1.18 4.84 -17.12
CA TYR A 149 0.45 4.91 -18.38
C TYR A 149 -0.72 5.90 -18.29
N GLU A 150 -1.05 6.54 -19.42
CA GLU A 150 -2.25 7.38 -19.51
C GLU A 150 -3.52 6.52 -19.48
N SER A 151 -3.50 5.40 -20.20
CA SER A 151 -4.48 4.32 -20.17
C SER A 151 -3.80 2.99 -20.45
N TRP A 152 -4.40 1.89 -20.00
CA TRP A 152 -3.92 0.53 -20.26
C TRP A 152 -5.07 -0.31 -20.81
N GLU A 153 -4.89 -0.95 -21.97
CA GLU A 153 -5.94 -1.71 -22.66
C GLU A 153 -7.26 -0.93 -22.86
N SER A 154 -7.16 0.38 -23.15
CA SER A 154 -8.29 1.33 -23.25
C SER A 154 -8.97 1.69 -21.93
N GLU A 155 -8.46 1.20 -20.80
CA GLU A 155 -8.96 1.54 -19.48
C GLU A 155 -8.16 2.68 -18.86
N TYR A 156 -8.87 3.71 -18.41
CA TYR A 156 -8.27 4.84 -17.73
C TYR A 156 -7.87 4.50 -16.28
N HIS A 157 -8.61 3.59 -15.66
CA HIS A 157 -8.42 3.15 -14.29
C HIS A 157 -8.03 1.66 -14.27
N SER A 158 -6.73 1.42 -14.19
CA SER A 158 -6.12 0.08 -14.15
C SER A 158 -5.01 0.06 -13.10
N HIS A 159 -4.51 -1.13 -12.73
CA HIS A 159 -3.31 -1.24 -11.89
C HIS A 159 -2.08 -0.60 -12.55
N CYS A 160 -2.00 -0.57 -13.88
CA CYS A 160 -0.90 0.06 -14.62
C CYS A 160 -0.99 1.60 -14.72
N THR A 161 -2.07 2.23 -14.24
CA THR A 161 -2.28 3.69 -14.35
C THR A 161 -2.32 4.40 -13.00
N VAL A 162 -2.10 3.66 -11.89
CA VAL A 162 -2.33 4.13 -10.52
C VAL A 162 -1.55 5.38 -10.19
N LEU A 163 -0.24 5.38 -10.43
CA LEU A 163 0.60 6.54 -10.11
C LEU A 163 0.27 7.72 -11.01
N LYS A 164 -0.10 7.49 -12.28
CA LYS A 164 -0.57 8.58 -13.15
C LYS A 164 -1.82 9.24 -12.60
N ARG A 165 -2.80 8.44 -12.12
CA ARG A 165 -4.02 8.95 -11.50
C ARG A 165 -3.73 9.71 -10.20
N ILE A 166 -2.87 9.16 -9.34
CA ILE A 166 -2.46 9.84 -8.10
C ILE A 166 -1.73 11.15 -8.41
N HIS A 167 -0.86 11.15 -9.41
CA HIS A 167 -0.12 12.34 -9.82
C HIS A 167 -1.02 13.43 -10.42
N ASP A 168 -1.88 13.10 -11.38
CA ASP A 168 -2.75 14.11 -11.98
C ASP A 168 -3.71 14.73 -10.96
N ASP A 169 -4.17 13.97 -9.97
CA ASP A 169 -5.17 14.43 -9.00
C ASP A 169 -4.56 15.12 -7.76
N PHE A 170 -3.33 14.74 -7.36
CA PHE A 170 -2.76 15.11 -6.04
C PHE A 170 -1.32 15.61 -6.06
N ALA A 171 -0.65 15.71 -7.21
CA ALA A 171 0.71 16.23 -7.25
C ALA A 171 0.74 17.69 -6.80
N ASN A 172 1.64 18.00 -5.86
CA ASN A 172 1.89 19.35 -5.41
C ASN A 172 2.74 20.07 -6.47
N PRO A 173 2.30 21.21 -7.04
CA PRO A 173 3.08 21.93 -8.04
C PRO A 173 4.35 22.58 -7.48
N THR A 174 4.45 22.76 -6.15
CA THR A 174 5.58 23.45 -5.50
C THR A 174 6.54 22.51 -4.77
N SER A 175 6.18 21.25 -4.54
CA SER A 175 7.03 20.26 -3.86
C SER A 175 6.85 18.85 -4.44
N THR A 176 7.85 17.98 -4.26
CA THR A 176 7.72 16.56 -4.69
C THR A 176 7.01 15.77 -3.60
N ASN A 177 5.71 15.52 -3.76
CA ASN A 177 4.93 14.71 -2.82
C ASN A 177 4.61 13.30 -3.35
N ILE A 178 4.98 12.96 -4.59
CA ILE A 178 4.72 11.64 -5.20
C ILE A 178 6.03 11.07 -5.74
N PHE A 179 6.35 9.85 -5.33
CA PHE A 179 7.66 9.26 -5.56
C PHE A 179 7.59 7.75 -5.75
N VAL A 180 8.40 7.21 -6.66
CA VAL A 180 8.56 5.76 -6.86
C VAL A 180 10.00 5.33 -6.55
N PHE A 181 10.15 4.26 -5.77
CA PHE A 181 11.43 3.63 -5.49
C PHE A 181 11.43 2.18 -5.94
N GLY A 182 12.48 1.76 -6.65
CA GLY A 182 12.66 0.37 -7.06
C GLY A 182 12.37 0.10 -8.54
N ALA A 183 12.12 1.16 -9.32
CA ALA A 183 11.68 1.05 -10.70
C ALA A 183 12.76 0.36 -11.56
N ARG A 184 12.36 -0.66 -12.30
CA ARG A 184 13.27 -1.44 -13.17
C ARG A 184 12.59 -1.98 -14.41
N ASP A 185 11.27 -1.92 -14.45
CA ASP A 185 10.45 -2.29 -15.59
C ASP A 185 9.60 -1.07 -15.95
N ILE A 186 10.02 -0.34 -16.98
CA ILE A 186 9.38 0.91 -17.41
C ILE A 186 9.36 0.92 -18.93
N ASP A 187 8.17 1.04 -19.51
CA ASP A 187 8.03 1.19 -20.96
C ASP A 187 8.30 2.63 -21.44
N ILE A 188 8.55 2.79 -22.74
CA ILE A 188 8.82 4.07 -23.40
C ILE A 188 7.65 5.04 -23.17
N ALA A 189 6.40 4.58 -23.31
CA ALA A 189 5.24 5.45 -23.12
C ALA A 189 5.15 6.01 -21.69
N GLU A 190 5.44 5.19 -20.68
CA GLU A 190 5.49 5.63 -19.28
C GLU A 190 6.66 6.58 -19.03
N LEU A 191 7.84 6.30 -19.61
CA LEU A 191 9.01 7.19 -19.51
C LEU A 191 8.73 8.57 -20.10
N GLU A 192 8.05 8.64 -21.25
CA GLU A 192 7.64 9.90 -21.88
C GLU A 192 6.68 10.68 -20.97
N ASN A 193 5.63 10.03 -20.48
CA ASN A 193 4.69 10.63 -19.53
C ASN A 193 5.37 11.10 -18.24
N ALA A 194 6.26 10.29 -17.67
CA ALA A 194 7.00 10.61 -16.46
C ALA A 194 7.91 11.83 -16.65
N LYS A 195 8.58 11.94 -17.82
CA LYS A 195 9.39 13.11 -18.17
C LYS A 195 8.54 14.37 -18.33
N GLU A 196 7.42 14.26 -19.05
CA GLU A 196 6.50 15.39 -19.27
C GLU A 196 5.97 15.93 -17.94
N LYS A 197 5.52 15.03 -17.08
CA LYS A 197 4.94 15.35 -15.75
C LYS A 197 5.99 15.58 -14.67
N LYS A 198 7.27 15.42 -14.99
CA LYS A 198 8.40 15.55 -14.07
C LYS A 198 8.28 14.64 -12.83
N LEU A 199 7.71 13.45 -13.02
CA LEU A 199 7.61 12.41 -11.98
C LEU A 199 9.00 12.10 -11.43
N LYS A 200 9.10 12.02 -10.10
CA LYS A 200 10.33 11.61 -9.42
C LYS A 200 10.29 10.12 -9.14
N TYR A 201 11.34 9.42 -9.57
CA TYR A 201 11.55 8.03 -9.24
C TYR A 201 13.04 7.68 -9.16
N ILE A 202 13.36 6.59 -8.47
CA ILE A 202 14.69 5.97 -8.46
C ILE A 202 14.60 4.62 -9.17
N SER A 203 15.40 4.47 -10.23
CA SER A 203 15.59 3.17 -10.84
C SER A 203 16.57 2.30 -10.04
N LEU A 204 16.34 1.00 -9.99
CA LEU A 204 17.35 0.06 -9.48
C LEU A 204 18.60 0.01 -10.37
N ASN A 205 18.52 0.41 -11.64
CA ASN A 205 19.71 0.56 -12.49
C ASN A 205 20.60 1.72 -12.05
N ASP A 206 20.01 2.76 -11.42
CA ASP A 206 20.76 3.86 -10.82
C ASP A 206 21.37 3.46 -9.46
N TYR A 207 20.96 2.30 -8.92
CA TYR A 207 21.41 1.78 -7.65
C TYR A 207 22.65 0.88 -7.83
N ASP A 208 23.82 1.51 -7.94
CA ASP A 208 25.10 0.79 -7.98
C ASP A 208 25.51 0.26 -6.60
N SER A 209 25.31 -1.05 -6.39
CA SER A 209 25.71 -1.75 -5.17
C SER A 209 27.21 -1.69 -4.87
N THR A 210 28.06 -1.41 -5.85
CA THR A 210 29.52 -1.31 -5.65
C THR A 210 29.93 0.02 -4.99
N ASN A 211 29.12 1.06 -5.13
CA ASN A 211 29.31 2.32 -4.41
C ASN A 211 28.88 2.24 -2.93
N LEU A 212 27.96 1.32 -2.58
CA LEU A 212 27.53 1.08 -1.19
C LEU A 212 28.68 0.55 -0.32
N LEU A 213 29.48 -0.38 -0.86
CA LEU A 213 30.62 -0.96 -0.15
C LEU A 213 31.82 0.00 -0.09
N ARG A 214 31.93 0.94 -1.04
CA ARG A 214 33.08 1.85 -1.14
C ARG A 214 32.94 3.13 -0.31
N LYS A 215 31.72 3.65 -0.12
CA LYS A 215 31.52 4.95 0.57
C LYS A 215 31.56 4.89 2.10
N ASN A 216 31.46 3.72 2.72
CA ASN A 216 31.49 3.59 4.17
C ASN A 216 32.44 2.49 4.63
N LYS A 217 33.75 2.75 4.59
CA LYS A 217 34.77 1.86 5.20
C LYS A 217 34.63 1.71 6.72
N ASN A 218 33.87 2.58 7.39
CA ASN A 218 33.82 2.64 8.86
C ASN A 218 32.41 2.47 9.47
N ASN A 219 31.33 2.45 8.68
CA ASN A 219 29.97 2.31 9.21
C ASN A 219 29.19 1.26 8.39
N VAL A 220 28.87 0.13 9.02
CA VAL A 220 27.90 -0.83 8.46
C VAL A 220 26.52 -0.19 8.61
N LEU A 221 26.06 0.52 7.58
CA LEU A 221 24.65 0.88 7.46
C LEU A 221 23.90 -0.32 6.91
N SER A 222 22.75 -0.62 7.51
CA SER A 222 21.85 -1.61 6.96
C SER A 222 21.25 -1.09 5.64
N PHE A 223 20.89 -1.99 4.73
CA PHE A 223 20.31 -1.66 3.42
C PHE A 223 19.08 -0.74 3.54
N SER A 224 18.28 -0.91 4.61
CA SER A 224 17.11 -0.08 4.90
C SER A 224 17.46 1.36 5.25
N ASP A 225 18.52 1.60 6.03
CA ASP A 225 18.88 2.95 6.48
C ASP A 225 19.36 3.82 5.32
N TYR A 226 20.13 3.25 4.40
CA TYR A 226 20.59 3.98 3.21
C TYR A 226 19.46 4.27 2.22
N CYS A 227 18.55 3.32 2.02
CA CYS A 227 17.38 3.54 1.16
C CYS A 227 16.50 4.67 1.72
N LEU A 228 16.25 4.69 3.04
CA LEU A 228 15.51 5.79 3.67
C LEU A 228 16.27 7.12 3.56
N ASP A 229 17.56 7.17 3.92
CA ASP A 229 18.37 8.39 3.81
C ASP A 229 18.43 8.92 2.38
N TYR A 230 18.50 8.03 1.40
CA TYR A 230 18.51 8.38 -0.01
C TYR A 230 17.14 8.88 -0.48
N ILE A 231 16.03 8.24 -0.07
CA ILE A 231 14.67 8.71 -0.33
C ILE A 231 14.47 10.09 0.31
N ILE A 232 14.83 10.27 1.59
CA ILE A 232 14.72 11.55 2.31
C ILE A 232 15.49 12.66 1.57
N LYS A 233 16.73 12.39 1.12
CA LYS A 233 17.51 13.37 0.33
C LYS A 233 16.86 13.73 -1.01
N GLN A 234 16.10 12.84 -1.63
CA GLN A 234 15.42 13.10 -2.90
C GLN A 234 14.07 13.81 -2.72
N LEU A 235 13.45 13.70 -1.55
CA LEU A 235 12.17 14.35 -1.24
C LEU A 235 12.32 15.83 -0.84
N GLY A 236 13.54 16.30 -0.52
CA GLY A 236 13.83 17.69 -0.18
C GLY A 236 13.75 17.97 1.31
#